data_AF-A0A6J6JE89-F1
#
_entry.id   AF-A0A6J6JE89-F1
#
_cell.length_a   1.000
_cell.length_b   1.000
_cell.length_c   1.000
_cell.angle_alpha   90.00
_cell.angle_beta   90.00
_cell.angle_gamma   90.00
#
_symmetry.space_group_name_H-M   'P 1'
#
loop_
_entity.id
_entity.type
_entity.pdbx_description
1 polymer ?
#
loop_
_entity_poly.entity_id
_entity_poly.type
_entity_poly.pdbx_seq_one_letter_code
_entity_poly.pdbx_strand_id
1 'polypeptide(L)'
;MVLGKKALSWKATRTYIETLHTLLAGGVAEVEGERVQMIHRPSLTAERPINVPLLLSAMGPKGLDITAEMIANGTCAGLIGVAPLEGPWGHQVLMVSGSVLDEGESAGSPRARAAIGPWYVVGYHGCWEAAPEFLAAMPGGAEWLADVESTRPERERHLAVHEGHVTEVFGRDQVVLDLADEATLSGVGWTGDSASIKEKVSHASSVGVREILYTPAGPDVEREMRAFAAATLS
;
A
#
# COMPACT_ATOMS: atom_id res chain seq x y z
N MET A 1 0.47 12.15 5.32
CA MET A 1 -0.81 11.42 5.40
C MET A 1 -1.50 11.64 6.75
N VAL A 2 -1.48 10.75 7.75
CA VAL A 2 -2.29 10.98 8.99
C VAL A 2 -1.62 11.84 10.07
N LEU A 3 -0.29 11.97 10.09
CA LEU A 3 0.41 12.79 11.10
C LEU A 3 0.71 14.23 10.63
N GLY A 4 0.30 14.61 9.41
CA GLY A 4 0.65 15.91 8.82
C GLY A 4 2.16 16.15 8.64
N LYS A 5 2.97 15.08 8.66
CA LYS A 5 4.44 15.15 8.49
C LYS A 5 4.86 14.67 7.11
N LYS A 6 5.99 15.20 6.64
CA LYS A 6 6.67 14.72 5.43
C LYS A 6 7.11 13.27 5.59
N ALA A 7 7.20 12.56 4.47
CA ALA A 7 7.81 11.23 4.42
C ALA A 7 9.23 11.25 4.98
N LEU A 8 9.62 10.16 5.65
CA LEU A 8 11.00 9.97 6.09
C LEU A 8 11.94 9.93 4.88
N SER A 9 13.14 10.49 5.05
CA SER A 9 14.16 10.38 4.00
C SER A 9 14.58 8.93 3.83
N TRP A 10 14.92 8.54 2.61
CA TRP A 10 15.47 7.22 2.33
C TRP A 10 16.72 6.87 3.16
N LYS A 11 17.55 7.87 3.50
CA LYS A 11 18.69 7.68 4.41
C LYS A 11 18.20 7.25 5.80
N ALA A 12 17.21 7.95 6.35
CA ALA A 12 16.64 7.61 7.66
C ALA A 12 15.98 6.22 7.65
N THR A 13 15.21 5.90 6.60
CA THR A 13 14.59 4.57 6.43
C THR A 13 15.64 3.47 6.38
N ARG A 14 16.69 3.63 5.57
CA ARG A 14 17.78 2.65 5.47
C ARG A 14 18.48 2.46 6.82
N THR A 15 18.88 3.55 7.46
CA THR A 15 19.54 3.49 8.78
C THR A 15 18.66 2.78 9.81
N TYR A 16 17.35 3.05 9.83
CA TYR A 16 16.44 2.35 10.73
C TYR A 16 16.43 0.84 10.51
N ILE A 17 16.30 0.39 9.25
CA ILE A 17 16.22 -1.03 8.90
C ILE A 17 17.55 -1.75 9.18
N GLU A 18 18.69 -1.14 8.82
CA GLU A 18 20.02 -1.71 9.08
C GLU A 18 20.32 -1.80 10.59
N THR A 19 19.90 -0.80 11.36
CA THR A 19 19.95 -0.83 12.83
C THR A 19 19.07 -1.96 13.38
N LEU A 20 17.82 -2.08 12.92
CA LEU A 20 16.91 -3.15 13.35
C LEU A 20 17.49 -4.53 13.02
N HIS A 21 17.99 -4.72 11.79
CA HIS A 21 18.64 -5.95 11.36
C HIS A 21 19.83 -6.32 12.29
N THR A 22 20.68 -5.35 12.60
CA THR A 22 21.84 -5.54 13.50
C THR A 22 21.39 -5.98 14.90
N LEU A 23 20.35 -5.33 15.45
CA LEU A 23 19.80 -5.67 16.76
C LEU A 23 19.19 -7.07 16.80
N LEU A 24 18.42 -7.45 15.77
CA LEU A 24 17.83 -8.78 15.63
C LEU A 24 18.89 -9.87 15.50
N ALA A 25 20.01 -9.58 14.83
CA ALA A 25 21.17 -10.46 14.76
C ALA A 25 21.94 -10.58 16.10
N GLY A 26 21.60 -9.77 17.10
CA GLY A 26 22.30 -9.71 18.40
C GLY A 26 23.58 -8.89 18.41
N GLY A 27 23.78 -8.05 17.40
CA GLY A 27 24.86 -7.08 17.36
C GLY A 27 24.59 -5.84 18.21
N VAL A 28 25.58 -4.95 18.23
CA VAL A 28 25.49 -3.60 18.77
C VAL A 28 25.33 -2.63 17.60
N ALA A 29 24.27 -1.83 17.63
CA ALA A 29 23.99 -0.81 16.61
C ALA A 29 24.29 0.61 17.15
N GLU A 30 24.21 1.61 16.29
CA GLU A 30 24.30 3.03 16.65
C GLU A 30 22.95 3.71 16.50
N VAL A 31 22.49 4.40 17.54
CA VAL A 31 21.27 5.21 17.52
C VAL A 31 21.59 6.53 18.21
N GLU A 32 21.37 7.64 17.51
CA GLU A 32 21.64 9.00 18.02
C GLU A 32 23.09 9.19 18.52
N GLY A 33 24.05 8.50 17.91
CA GLY A 33 25.46 8.52 18.29
C GLY A 33 25.84 7.55 19.42
N GLU A 34 24.88 6.85 20.00
CA GLU A 34 25.08 5.95 21.13
C GLU A 34 24.99 4.47 20.74
N ARG A 35 25.71 3.61 21.49
CA ARG A 35 25.72 2.16 21.27
C ARG A 35 24.50 1.51 21.92
N VAL A 36 23.71 0.81 21.12
CA VAL A 36 22.49 0.13 21.58
C VAL A 36 22.51 -1.36 21.21
N GLN A 37 21.94 -2.20 22.09
CA GLN A 37 21.77 -3.63 21.85
C GLN A 37 20.53 -4.15 22.60
N MET A 38 20.01 -5.30 22.19
CA MET A 38 18.93 -5.97 22.93
C MET A 38 19.45 -6.59 24.23
N ILE A 39 18.99 -6.10 25.38
CA ILE A 39 19.46 -6.50 26.73
C ILE A 39 18.53 -7.48 27.47
N HIS A 40 17.62 -8.11 26.75
CA HIS A 40 16.69 -9.08 27.35
C HIS A 40 17.45 -10.30 27.91
N ARG A 41 17.07 -10.74 29.12
CA ARG A 41 17.57 -11.99 29.70
C ARG A 41 17.22 -13.20 28.82
N PRO A 42 17.98 -14.31 28.90
CA PRO A 42 17.58 -15.57 28.28
C PRO A 42 16.14 -15.95 28.68
N SER A 43 15.40 -16.55 27.74
CA SER A 43 13.99 -16.96 27.86
C SER A 43 12.91 -15.86 27.92
N LEU A 44 13.25 -14.56 27.89
CA LEU A 44 12.25 -13.49 27.89
C LEU A 44 11.66 -13.22 26.49
N THR A 45 12.42 -13.54 25.44
CA THR A 45 12.05 -13.37 24.03
C THR A 45 12.76 -14.44 23.20
N ALA A 46 12.53 -14.47 21.89
CA ALA A 46 13.22 -15.34 20.96
C ALA A 46 14.75 -15.21 21.10
N GLU A 47 15.44 -16.34 21.01
CA GLU A 47 16.90 -16.36 21.04
C GLU A 47 17.47 -15.69 19.78
N ARG A 48 18.60 -15.00 19.95
CA ARG A 48 19.28 -14.31 18.85
C ARG A 48 20.28 -15.26 18.16
N PRO A 49 20.44 -15.19 16.83
CA PRO A 49 19.80 -14.24 15.92
C PRO A 49 18.30 -14.54 15.71
N ILE A 50 17.48 -13.48 15.73
CA ILE A 50 16.05 -13.57 15.41
C ILE A 50 15.90 -13.44 13.90
N ASN A 51 15.74 -14.58 13.23
CA ASN A 51 15.68 -14.65 11.77
C ASN A 51 14.26 -14.37 11.25
N VAL A 52 13.90 -13.09 11.19
CA VAL A 52 12.65 -12.62 10.57
C VAL A 52 12.97 -11.88 9.26
N PRO A 53 12.29 -12.18 8.14
CA PRO A 53 12.52 -11.47 6.89
C PRO A 53 12.08 -10.02 7.02
N LEU A 54 12.99 -9.09 6.77
CA LEU A 54 12.67 -7.67 6.65
C LEU A 54 12.36 -7.39 5.17
N LEU A 55 11.16 -6.93 4.87
CA LEU A 55 10.75 -6.52 3.53
C LEU A 55 10.57 -5.00 3.49
N LEU A 56 11.00 -4.38 2.40
CA LEU A 56 10.87 -2.93 2.22
C LEU A 56 9.78 -2.64 1.19
N SER A 57 8.78 -1.86 1.59
CA SER A 57 7.84 -1.28 0.63
C SER A 57 8.49 -0.10 -0.07
N ALA A 58 8.70 -0.21 -1.37
CA ALA A 58 9.35 0.83 -2.15
C ALA A 58 8.64 1.05 -3.48
N MET A 59 8.50 2.32 -3.84
CA MET A 59 7.96 2.78 -5.10
C MET A 59 8.91 3.83 -5.70
N GLY A 60 8.96 3.89 -7.03
CA GLY A 60 9.83 4.80 -7.76
C GLY A 60 11.32 4.41 -7.73
N PRO A 61 12.12 4.97 -8.64
CA PRO A 61 13.47 4.49 -8.94
C PRO A 61 14.39 4.51 -7.71
N LYS A 62 14.40 5.62 -6.96
CA LYS A 62 15.29 5.76 -5.79
C LYS A 62 15.01 4.73 -4.69
N GLY A 63 13.75 4.39 -4.46
CA GLY A 63 13.38 3.39 -3.46
C GLY A 63 13.78 1.99 -3.89
N LEU A 64 13.59 1.69 -5.18
CA LEU A 64 13.97 0.42 -5.79
C LEU A 64 15.48 0.21 -5.75
N ASP A 65 16.28 1.23 -6.09
CA ASP A 65 17.75 1.17 -6.03
C ASP A 65 18.24 0.84 -4.62
N ILE A 66 17.72 1.56 -3.60
CA ILE A 66 18.09 1.34 -2.20
C ILE A 66 17.67 -0.05 -1.73
N THR A 67 16.48 -0.51 -2.13
CA THR A 67 16.00 -1.85 -1.79
C THR A 67 16.91 -2.92 -2.38
N ALA A 68 17.32 -2.78 -3.64
CA ALA A 68 18.25 -3.69 -4.30
C ALA A 68 19.62 -3.73 -3.60
N GLU A 69 20.17 -2.57 -3.22
CA GLU A 69 21.41 -2.50 -2.45
C GLU A 69 21.30 -3.21 -1.09
N MET A 70 20.19 -3.02 -0.37
CA MET A 70 19.98 -3.65 0.94
C MET A 70 19.79 -5.17 0.82
N ILE A 71 19.15 -5.64 -0.24
CA ILE A 71 19.05 -7.07 -0.55
C ILE A 71 20.44 -7.65 -0.84
N ALA A 72 21.24 -6.97 -1.67
CA ALA A 72 22.60 -7.41 -1.98
C ALA A 72 23.51 -7.47 -0.73
N ASN A 73 23.28 -6.56 0.23
CA ASN A 73 24.00 -6.53 1.51
C ASN A 73 23.40 -7.46 2.58
N GLY A 74 22.30 -8.15 2.30
CA GLY A 74 21.66 -9.09 3.21
C GLY A 74 20.92 -8.43 4.39
N THR A 75 20.67 -7.12 4.35
CA THR A 75 19.93 -6.40 5.41
C THR A 75 18.44 -6.28 5.13
N CYS A 76 18.02 -6.65 3.92
CA CYS A 76 16.63 -6.77 3.48
C CYS A 76 16.44 -8.10 2.74
N ALA A 77 15.34 -8.79 2.99
CA ALA A 77 15.02 -10.07 2.37
C ALA A 77 14.21 -9.92 1.06
N GLY A 78 13.60 -8.76 0.81
CA GLY A 78 12.80 -8.55 -0.38
C GLY A 78 12.03 -7.24 -0.45
N LEU A 79 11.19 -7.14 -1.47
CA LEU A 79 10.45 -5.95 -1.86
C LEU A 79 8.94 -6.17 -1.69
N ILE A 80 8.24 -5.16 -1.16
CA ILE A 80 6.80 -5.02 -1.32
C ILE A 80 6.54 -3.96 -2.39
N GLY A 81 5.94 -4.34 -3.50
CA GLY A 81 5.67 -3.47 -4.65
C GLY A 81 4.18 -3.36 -4.98
N VAL A 82 3.84 -2.41 -5.83
CA VAL A 82 2.48 -2.23 -6.40
C VAL A 82 2.39 -2.63 -7.87
N ALA A 83 3.50 -3.11 -8.43
CA ALA A 83 3.59 -3.67 -9.76
C ALA A 83 4.56 -4.87 -9.75
N PRO A 84 4.30 -5.90 -10.57
CA PRO A 84 5.26 -6.97 -10.80
C PRO A 84 6.56 -6.40 -11.39
N LEU A 85 7.72 -6.78 -10.84
CA LEU A 85 9.03 -6.32 -11.32
C LEU A 85 9.95 -7.49 -11.62
N GLU A 86 10.60 -7.48 -12.78
CA GLU A 86 11.69 -8.39 -13.08
C GLU A 86 12.95 -7.99 -12.32
N GLY A 87 13.74 -8.98 -11.89
CA GLY A 87 15.04 -8.76 -11.25
C GLY A 87 15.23 -9.51 -9.93
N PRO A 88 16.41 -9.36 -9.30
CA PRO A 88 16.79 -10.10 -8.10
C PRO A 88 16.18 -9.51 -6.82
N TRP A 89 14.85 -9.40 -6.76
CA TRP A 89 14.11 -8.76 -5.68
C TRP A 89 13.91 -9.61 -4.41
N GLY A 90 14.63 -10.73 -4.29
CA GLY A 90 14.48 -11.66 -3.16
C GLY A 90 13.05 -12.18 -3.03
N HIS A 91 12.45 -12.01 -1.86
CA HIS A 91 11.03 -12.30 -1.63
C HIS A 91 10.16 -11.13 -2.09
N GLN A 92 9.71 -11.17 -3.35
CA GLN A 92 8.84 -10.14 -3.92
C GLN A 92 7.37 -10.39 -3.53
N VAL A 93 6.80 -9.44 -2.79
CA VAL A 93 5.38 -9.36 -2.44
C VAL A 93 4.72 -8.30 -3.30
N LEU A 94 3.62 -8.65 -3.96
CA LEU A 94 2.82 -7.69 -4.72
C LEU A 94 1.58 -7.30 -3.91
N MET A 95 1.49 -6.03 -3.55
CA MET A 95 0.30 -5.45 -2.94
C MET A 95 -0.75 -5.17 -4.03
N VAL A 96 -1.95 -5.71 -3.84
CA VAL A 96 -3.03 -5.68 -4.82
C VAL A 96 -4.32 -5.24 -4.16
N SER A 97 -4.99 -4.24 -4.75
CA SER A 97 -6.37 -3.88 -4.45
C SER A 97 -7.32 -4.34 -5.56
N GLY A 98 -8.60 -4.02 -5.45
CA GLY A 98 -9.62 -4.32 -6.47
C GLY A 98 -10.65 -5.34 -5.99
N SER A 99 -11.57 -5.70 -6.88
CA SER A 99 -12.70 -6.59 -6.57
C SER A 99 -12.89 -7.65 -7.66
N VAL A 100 -13.14 -8.90 -7.24
CA VAL A 100 -13.60 -9.94 -8.16
C VAL A 100 -15.09 -9.70 -8.43
N LEU A 101 -15.43 -9.48 -9.69
CA LEU A 101 -16.81 -9.26 -10.15
C LEU A 101 -17.53 -10.61 -10.31
N ASP A 102 -18.79 -10.65 -9.86
CA ASP A 102 -19.67 -11.81 -10.09
C ASP A 102 -20.02 -11.94 -11.58
N GLU A 103 -20.59 -13.08 -11.99
CA GLU A 103 -20.97 -13.31 -13.39
C GLU A 103 -21.96 -12.26 -13.90
N GLY A 104 -21.56 -11.53 -14.95
CA GLY A 104 -22.35 -10.44 -15.53
C GLY A 104 -22.41 -9.16 -14.69
N GLU A 105 -21.66 -9.09 -13.59
CA GLU A 105 -21.62 -7.90 -12.75
C GLU A 105 -20.76 -6.79 -13.38
N SER A 106 -21.32 -5.58 -13.40
CA SER A 106 -20.62 -4.36 -13.81
C SER A 106 -19.74 -3.81 -12.69
N ALA A 107 -18.57 -3.23 -13.03
CA ALA A 107 -17.75 -2.48 -12.07
C ALA A 107 -18.48 -1.22 -11.54
N GLY A 108 -19.51 -0.76 -12.25
CA GLY A 108 -20.42 0.31 -11.83
C GLY A 108 -21.57 -0.16 -10.93
N SER A 109 -21.68 -1.45 -10.60
CA SER A 109 -22.71 -1.94 -9.66
C SER A 109 -22.53 -1.30 -8.28
N PRO A 110 -23.59 -1.11 -7.48
CA PRO A 110 -23.46 -0.54 -6.14
C PRO A 110 -22.45 -1.29 -5.25
N ARG A 111 -22.40 -2.63 -5.35
CA ARG A 111 -21.46 -3.46 -4.59
C ARG A 111 -20.02 -3.23 -5.06
N ALA A 112 -19.75 -3.36 -6.37
CA ALA A 112 -18.41 -3.19 -6.93
C ALA A 112 -17.89 -1.76 -6.66
N ARG A 113 -18.72 -0.74 -6.87
CA ARG A 113 -18.39 0.66 -6.55
C ARG A 113 -17.97 0.83 -5.09
N ALA A 114 -18.68 0.22 -4.15
CA ALA A 114 -18.34 0.31 -2.73
C ALA A 114 -17.00 -0.39 -2.38
N ALA A 115 -16.68 -1.50 -3.03
CA ALA A 115 -15.43 -2.23 -2.82
C ALA A 115 -14.21 -1.58 -3.50
N ILE A 116 -14.41 -0.97 -4.68
CA ILE A 116 -13.36 -0.37 -5.52
C ILE A 116 -13.09 1.08 -5.11
N GLY A 117 -14.14 1.82 -4.75
CA GLY A 117 -14.13 3.25 -4.46
C GLY A 117 -13.01 3.71 -3.53
N PRO A 118 -12.74 3.03 -2.40
CA PRO A 118 -11.70 3.44 -1.47
C PRO A 118 -10.31 3.50 -2.09
N TRP A 119 -10.01 2.62 -3.05
CA TRP A 119 -8.75 2.61 -3.79
C TRP A 119 -8.75 3.55 -5.01
N TYR A 120 -9.92 3.84 -5.59
CA TYR A 120 -10.05 4.89 -6.61
C TYR A 120 -9.68 6.27 -6.05
N VAL A 121 -10.21 6.62 -4.87
CA VAL A 121 -10.03 7.96 -4.29
C VAL A 121 -8.62 8.22 -3.73
N VAL A 122 -7.79 7.17 -3.57
CA VAL A 122 -6.36 7.31 -3.20
C VAL A 122 -5.61 8.22 -4.17
N GLY A 123 -6.02 8.30 -5.44
CA GLY A 123 -5.44 9.25 -6.39
C GLY A 123 -5.56 10.71 -5.94
N TYR A 124 -6.69 11.10 -5.36
CA TYR A 124 -6.92 12.44 -4.82
C TYR A 124 -6.11 12.67 -3.54
N HIS A 125 -6.06 11.68 -2.64
CA HIS A 125 -5.23 11.72 -1.44
C HIS A 125 -3.73 11.89 -1.78
N GLY A 126 -3.25 11.11 -2.74
CA GLY A 126 -1.88 11.19 -3.24
C GLY A 126 -1.58 12.52 -3.91
N CYS A 127 -2.50 13.06 -4.71
CA CYS A 127 -2.36 14.38 -5.32
C CYS A 127 -2.30 15.48 -4.25
N TRP A 128 -3.15 15.43 -3.22
CA TRP A 128 -3.10 16.39 -2.11
C TRP A 128 -1.74 16.41 -1.40
N GLU A 129 -1.13 15.23 -1.19
CA GLU A 129 0.18 15.12 -0.53
C GLU A 129 1.35 15.56 -1.41
N ALA A 130 1.34 15.14 -2.68
CA ALA A 130 2.51 15.23 -3.54
C ALA A 130 2.50 16.46 -4.45
N ALA A 131 1.32 16.90 -4.87
CA ALA A 131 1.15 17.96 -5.87
C ALA A 131 -0.23 18.64 -5.74
N PRO A 132 -0.53 19.26 -4.57
CA PRO A 132 -1.85 19.82 -4.27
C PRO A 132 -2.32 20.87 -5.28
N GLU A 133 -1.41 21.52 -5.98
CA GLU A 133 -1.69 22.50 -7.03
C GLU A 133 -2.47 21.93 -8.22
N PHE A 134 -2.40 20.62 -8.48
CA PHE A 134 -3.13 19.97 -9.57
C PHE A 134 -4.53 19.49 -9.17
N LEU A 135 -4.82 19.46 -7.87
CA LEU A 135 -6.02 18.83 -7.35
C LEU A 135 -7.29 19.50 -7.88
N ALA A 136 -7.32 20.83 -7.94
CA ALA A 136 -8.48 21.58 -8.45
C ALA A 136 -8.78 21.32 -9.93
N ALA A 137 -7.81 20.83 -10.71
CA ALA A 137 -7.98 20.48 -12.11
C ALA A 137 -8.47 19.03 -12.32
N MET A 138 -8.47 18.21 -11.27
CA MET A 138 -9.05 16.87 -11.32
C MET A 138 -10.59 16.94 -11.29
N PRO A 139 -11.30 15.96 -11.89
CA PRO A 139 -12.77 15.88 -11.83
C PRO A 139 -13.28 15.97 -10.38
N GLY A 140 -14.16 16.92 -10.08
CA GLY A 140 -14.68 17.14 -8.72
C GLY A 140 -13.65 17.62 -7.69
N GLY A 141 -12.37 17.80 -8.06
CA GLY A 141 -11.29 18.09 -7.12
C GLY A 141 -11.39 19.45 -6.44
N ALA A 142 -11.97 20.46 -7.12
CA ALA A 142 -12.24 21.76 -6.50
C ALA A 142 -13.28 21.70 -5.39
N GLU A 143 -14.35 20.92 -5.58
CA GLU A 143 -15.39 20.69 -4.57
C GLU A 143 -14.85 19.84 -3.42
N TRP A 144 -14.13 18.77 -3.74
CA TRP A 144 -13.44 17.94 -2.76
C TRP A 144 -12.49 18.77 -1.87
N LEU A 145 -11.72 19.68 -2.46
CA LEU A 145 -10.82 20.55 -1.71
C LEU A 145 -11.61 21.53 -0.84
N ALA A 146 -12.65 22.16 -1.37
CA ALA A 146 -13.49 23.08 -0.60
C ALA A 146 -14.11 22.40 0.63
N ASP A 147 -14.55 21.14 0.51
CA ASP A 147 -15.03 20.36 1.66
C ASP A 147 -13.94 20.20 2.72
N VAL A 148 -12.75 19.73 2.34
CA VAL A 148 -11.60 19.57 3.25
C VAL A 148 -11.28 20.87 3.98
N GLU A 149 -11.27 21.99 3.25
CA GLU A 149 -10.97 23.30 3.80
C GLU A 149 -12.05 23.83 4.76
N SER A 150 -13.31 23.48 4.53
CA SER A 150 -14.44 23.87 5.36
C SER A 150 -14.59 23.00 6.62
N THR A 151 -14.23 21.72 6.53
CA THR A 151 -14.41 20.74 7.61
C THR A 151 -13.33 20.85 8.69
N ARG A 152 -12.10 21.26 8.34
CA ARG A 152 -10.99 21.35 9.29
C ARG A 152 -10.07 22.56 9.11
N PRO A 153 -9.51 23.11 10.21
CA PRO A 153 -8.46 24.11 10.13
C PRO A 153 -7.20 23.53 9.46
N GLU A 154 -6.37 24.40 8.88
CA GLU A 154 -5.22 24.04 8.03
C GLU A 154 -4.36 22.89 8.58
N ARG A 155 -4.00 22.94 9.86
CA ARG A 155 -3.13 21.93 10.49
C ARG A 155 -3.77 20.57 10.72
N GLU A 156 -5.07 20.45 10.54
CA GLU A 156 -5.83 19.21 10.74
C GLU A 156 -6.45 18.69 9.43
N ARG A 157 -6.35 19.43 8.32
CA ARG A 157 -6.91 19.03 7.01
C ARG A 157 -6.45 17.65 6.59
N HIS A 158 -5.21 17.28 6.90
CA HIS A 158 -4.68 15.94 6.63
C HIS A 158 -5.52 14.80 7.26
N LEU A 159 -6.19 15.03 8.39
CA LEU A 159 -7.12 14.05 8.99
C LEU A 159 -8.38 13.93 8.14
N ALA A 160 -8.93 15.07 7.73
CA ALA A 160 -10.06 15.13 6.80
C ALA A 160 -9.67 14.77 5.37
N VAL A 161 -8.41 14.53 5.02
CA VAL A 161 -8.03 13.98 3.70
C VAL A 161 -7.91 12.46 3.77
N HIS A 162 -7.54 11.90 4.91
CA HIS A 162 -7.25 10.46 5.05
C HIS A 162 -8.30 9.71 5.86
N GLU A 163 -9.44 10.33 6.16
CA GLU A 163 -10.59 9.65 6.76
C GLU A 163 -11.14 8.61 5.78
N GLY A 164 -11.23 7.35 6.23
CA GLY A 164 -11.63 6.20 5.39
C GLY A 164 -10.55 5.68 4.44
N HIS A 165 -9.33 6.21 4.48
CA HIS A 165 -8.26 5.88 3.53
C HIS A 165 -8.08 4.36 3.36
N VAL A 166 -8.22 3.88 2.11
CA VAL A 166 -8.15 2.48 1.66
C VAL A 166 -9.13 1.50 2.33
N THR A 167 -10.13 1.99 3.09
CA THR A 167 -11.13 1.15 3.76
C THR A 167 -12.54 1.46 3.30
N GLU A 168 -12.92 2.73 3.25
CA GLU A 168 -14.27 3.18 2.89
C GLU A 168 -14.22 4.54 2.18
N VAL A 169 -15.29 4.88 1.48
CA VAL A 169 -15.44 6.21 0.87
C VAL A 169 -16.23 7.07 1.84
N PHE A 170 -15.67 8.21 2.24
CA PHE A 170 -16.25 9.07 3.27
C PHE A 170 -16.48 10.50 2.77
N GLY A 171 -17.70 11.01 2.99
CA GLY A 171 -18.05 12.41 2.75
C GLY A 171 -17.61 12.94 1.39
N ARG A 172 -16.62 13.86 1.39
CA ARG A 172 -15.95 14.43 0.21
C ARG A 172 -15.57 13.42 -0.87
N ASP A 173 -15.15 12.21 -0.49
CA ASP A 173 -14.66 11.21 -1.42
C ASP A 173 -15.80 10.67 -2.29
N GLN A 174 -17.05 10.77 -1.80
CA GLN A 174 -18.24 10.38 -2.55
C GLN A 174 -18.44 11.27 -3.78
N VAL A 175 -18.18 12.58 -3.67
CA VAL A 175 -18.34 13.53 -4.79
C VAL A 175 -17.51 13.12 -5.99
N VAL A 176 -16.25 12.71 -5.76
CA VAL A 176 -15.35 12.29 -6.84
C VAL A 176 -15.64 10.87 -7.31
N LEU A 177 -16.08 9.96 -6.41
CA LEU A 177 -16.52 8.62 -6.80
C LEU A 177 -17.76 8.67 -7.70
N ASP A 178 -18.72 9.57 -7.42
CA ASP A 178 -19.94 9.71 -8.20
C ASP A 178 -19.69 10.15 -9.65
N LEU A 179 -18.55 10.80 -9.92
CA LEU A 179 -18.10 11.15 -11.26
C LEU A 179 -17.38 10.01 -11.99
N ALA A 180 -16.98 8.95 -11.28
CA ALA A 180 -16.26 7.82 -11.87
C ALA A 180 -17.23 6.94 -12.68
N ASP A 181 -16.93 6.79 -13.97
CA ASP A 181 -17.63 5.87 -14.84
C ASP A 181 -17.15 4.41 -14.66
N GLU A 182 -17.89 3.48 -15.27
CA GLU A 182 -17.55 2.06 -15.20
C GLU A 182 -16.16 1.75 -15.76
N ALA A 183 -15.77 2.40 -16.86
CA ALA A 183 -14.46 2.20 -17.48
C ALA A 183 -13.33 2.58 -16.52
N THR A 184 -13.46 3.72 -15.85
CA THR A 184 -12.53 4.18 -14.82
C THR A 184 -12.44 3.17 -13.68
N LEU A 185 -13.57 2.73 -13.13
CA LEU A 185 -13.60 1.79 -12.01
C LEU A 185 -13.06 0.41 -12.37
N SER A 186 -13.32 -0.07 -13.58
CA SER A 186 -12.77 -1.34 -14.08
C SER A 186 -11.24 -1.33 -14.16
N GLY A 187 -10.63 -0.15 -14.30
CA GLY A 187 -9.19 0.05 -14.33
C GLY A 187 -8.53 0.18 -12.96
N VAL A 188 -9.30 0.21 -11.87
CA VAL A 188 -8.75 0.35 -10.51
C VAL A 188 -8.30 -1.00 -9.99
N GLY A 189 -7.02 -1.09 -9.62
CA GLY A 189 -6.41 -2.29 -9.05
C GLY A 189 -6.62 -3.52 -9.93
N TRP A 190 -6.81 -4.66 -9.29
CA TRP A 190 -7.22 -5.91 -9.93
C TRP A 190 -8.72 -6.06 -9.82
N THR A 191 -9.44 -5.29 -10.63
CA THR A 191 -10.88 -5.43 -10.83
C THR A 191 -11.16 -6.25 -12.09
N GLY A 192 -12.12 -7.17 -12.02
CA GLY A 192 -12.53 -8.01 -13.15
C GLY A 192 -13.12 -9.34 -12.70
N ASP A 193 -13.49 -10.18 -13.66
CA ASP A 193 -13.98 -11.53 -13.38
C ASP A 193 -12.88 -12.46 -12.83
N SER A 194 -13.28 -13.61 -12.29
CA SER A 194 -12.35 -14.60 -11.71
C SER A 194 -11.25 -15.06 -12.68
N ALA A 195 -11.51 -15.16 -13.98
CA ALA A 195 -10.52 -15.62 -14.95
C ALA A 195 -9.43 -14.57 -15.18
N SER A 196 -9.83 -13.30 -15.29
CA SER A 196 -8.91 -12.17 -15.43
C SER A 196 -8.00 -12.00 -14.21
N ILE A 197 -8.52 -12.25 -12.99
CA ILE A 197 -7.72 -12.19 -11.77
C ILE A 197 -6.71 -13.34 -11.73
N LYS A 198 -7.12 -14.55 -12.11
CA LYS A 198 -6.22 -15.71 -12.21
C LYS A 198 -5.09 -15.50 -13.22
N GLU A 199 -5.38 -14.85 -14.35
CA GLU A 199 -4.36 -14.48 -15.33
C GLU A 199 -3.35 -13.48 -14.76
N LYS A 200 -3.81 -12.45 -14.04
CA LYS A 200 -2.93 -11.48 -13.36
C LYS A 200 -2.02 -12.15 -12.32
N VAL A 201 -2.54 -13.10 -11.53
CA VAL A 201 -1.70 -13.92 -10.61
C VAL A 201 -0.65 -14.71 -11.37
N SER A 202 -1.05 -15.37 -12.47
CA SER A 202 -0.15 -16.18 -13.29
C SER A 202 0.98 -15.33 -13.88
N HIS A 203 0.65 -14.13 -14.37
CA HIS A 203 1.63 -13.18 -14.85
C HIS A 203 2.57 -12.70 -13.73
N ALA A 204 2.04 -12.29 -12.58
CA ALA A 204 2.84 -11.86 -11.43
C ALA A 204 3.83 -12.96 -11.00
N SER A 205 3.35 -14.21 -10.92
CA SER A 205 4.20 -15.37 -10.60
C SER A 205 5.30 -15.58 -11.65
N SER A 206 4.99 -15.41 -12.94
CA SER A 206 5.95 -15.58 -14.04
C SER A 206 7.14 -14.63 -13.99
N VAL A 207 6.99 -13.45 -13.35
CA VAL A 207 8.08 -12.47 -13.18
C VAL A 207 8.74 -12.51 -11.80
N GLY A 208 8.40 -13.50 -10.96
CA GLY A 208 9.05 -13.75 -9.68
C GLY A 208 8.33 -13.24 -8.45
N VAL A 209 7.08 -12.75 -8.55
CA VAL A 209 6.24 -12.50 -7.38
C VAL A 209 5.95 -13.82 -6.68
N ARG A 210 6.17 -13.86 -5.36
CA ARG A 210 5.98 -15.06 -4.53
C ARG A 210 4.77 -14.97 -3.61
N GLU A 211 4.25 -13.77 -3.40
CA GLU A 211 3.18 -13.52 -2.45
C GLU A 211 2.32 -12.35 -2.94
N ILE A 212 1.00 -12.48 -2.75
CA ILE A 212 0.05 -11.39 -2.99
C ILE A 212 -0.42 -10.88 -1.63
N LEU A 213 -0.17 -9.60 -1.37
CA LEU A 213 -0.77 -8.86 -0.26
C LEU A 213 -2.07 -8.23 -0.76
N TYR A 214 -3.19 -8.95 -0.62
CA TYR A 214 -4.50 -8.45 -1.04
C TYR A 214 -5.06 -7.45 -0.01
N THR A 215 -5.49 -6.27 -0.49
CA THR A 215 -6.00 -5.16 0.32
C THR A 215 -7.47 -4.87 -0.02
N PRO A 216 -8.41 -5.76 0.39
CA PRO A 216 -9.84 -5.55 0.17
C PRO A 216 -10.34 -4.31 0.91
N ALA A 217 -11.37 -3.67 0.36
CA ALA A 217 -11.99 -2.49 0.94
C ALA A 217 -13.51 -2.54 0.76
N GLY A 218 -14.20 -1.56 1.36
CA GLY A 218 -15.65 -1.46 1.34
C GLY A 218 -16.33 -2.19 2.51
N PRO A 219 -17.68 -2.22 2.51
CA PRO A 219 -18.46 -2.67 3.65
C PRO A 219 -18.45 -4.19 3.88
N ASP A 220 -18.04 -5.00 2.89
CA ASP A 220 -18.04 -6.47 2.97
C ASP A 220 -16.66 -7.05 2.63
N VAL A 221 -15.68 -6.75 3.48
CA VAL A 221 -14.29 -7.22 3.35
C VAL A 221 -14.22 -8.75 3.33
N GLU A 222 -15.09 -9.44 4.06
CA GLU A 222 -15.10 -10.91 4.09
C GLU A 222 -15.46 -11.49 2.72
N ARG A 223 -16.49 -10.96 2.04
CA ARG A 223 -16.83 -11.35 0.67
C ARG A 223 -15.67 -11.12 -0.29
N GLU A 224 -15.04 -9.95 -0.23
CA GLU A 224 -13.91 -9.63 -1.10
C GLU A 224 -12.73 -10.60 -0.89
N MET A 225 -12.39 -10.91 0.36
CA MET A 225 -11.36 -11.90 0.68
C MET A 225 -11.71 -13.30 0.15
N ARG A 226 -12.96 -13.74 0.34
CA ARG A 226 -13.43 -15.05 -0.13
C ARG A 226 -13.43 -15.15 -1.65
N ALA A 227 -13.91 -14.11 -2.34
CA ALA A 227 -13.96 -14.08 -3.79
C ALA A 227 -12.55 -14.05 -4.40
N PHE A 228 -11.64 -13.23 -3.85
CA PHE A 228 -10.25 -13.21 -4.29
C PHE A 228 -9.55 -14.54 -4.03
N ALA A 229 -9.72 -15.13 -2.85
CA ALA A 229 -9.18 -16.45 -2.54
C ALA A 229 -9.72 -17.53 -3.49
N ALA A 230 -11.02 -17.54 -3.77
CA ALA A 230 -11.63 -18.46 -4.72
C ALA A 230 -11.05 -18.30 -6.14
N ALA A 231 -10.84 -17.07 -6.60
CA ALA A 231 -10.29 -16.80 -7.93
C ALA A 231 -8.81 -17.17 -8.07
N THR A 232 -8.04 -17.18 -6.98
CA THR A 232 -6.57 -17.27 -7.00
C THR A 232 -6.01 -18.58 -6.49
N LEU A 233 -6.75 -19.31 -5.64
CA LEU A 233 -6.31 -20.58 -5.06
C LEU A 233 -6.91 -21.82 -5.75
N SER A 234 -7.92 -21.65 -6.61
CA SER A 234 -8.48 -22.72 -7.45
C SER A 234 -7.64 -22.95 -8.71
#